data_AF-A0A066X7U7-F1
#
_entry.id   AF-A0A066X7U7-F1
#
_cell.length_a   1.000
_cell.length_b   1.000
_cell.length_c   1.000
_cell.angle_alpha   90.00
_cell.angle_beta   90.00
_cell.angle_gamma   90.00
#
_symmetry.space_group_name_H-M   'P 1'
#
loop_
_entity.id
_entity.type
_entity.pdbx_description
1 polymer ?
#
loop_
_entity_poly.entity_id
_entity_poly.type
_entity_poly.pdbx_seq_one_letter_code
_entity_poly.pdbx_strand_id
1 'polypeptide(L)'
;MKVAVILSLISLALGSVVEKRACAGNNCNRQVTGTREGLLPITSRQADCSSFLKATVTPSPTTVTITVTAAPARVRRNGFIADRQVTDLPTAIPAYASSCDDAAEYSSACSCWGITAVTSTAPQPTVTVTSTIDYCEDL
;
A
#
# COMPACT_ATOMS: atom_id res chain seq x y z
N MET A 1 65.14 28.66 -5.81
CA MET A 1 64.27 27.46 -5.69
C MET A 1 63.43 27.59 -4.44
N LYS A 2 62.12 27.80 -4.57
CA LYS A 2 61.14 27.60 -3.49
C LYS A 2 59.78 27.39 -4.15
N VAL A 3 59.32 26.14 -4.03
CA VAL A 3 58.06 25.60 -4.55
C VAL A 3 56.96 25.88 -3.52
N ALA A 4 55.76 26.24 -3.97
CA ALA A 4 54.51 26.08 -3.22
C ALA A 4 53.37 26.01 -4.25
N VAL A 5 53.14 24.84 -4.84
CA VAL A 5 52.01 23.93 -4.56
C VAL A 5 50.66 24.63 -4.59
N ILE A 6 50.00 24.49 -5.74
CA ILE A 6 48.61 24.84 -6.02
C ILE A 6 47.72 23.82 -5.29
N LEU A 7 46.86 24.27 -4.37
CA LEU A 7 45.85 23.43 -3.73
C LEU A 7 44.46 23.95 -4.13
N SER A 8 43.85 23.33 -5.14
CA SER A 8 42.46 23.61 -5.51
C SER A 8 41.53 22.97 -4.48
N LEU A 9 40.81 23.79 -3.71
CA LEU A 9 39.69 23.35 -2.89
C LEU A 9 38.40 23.53 -3.70
N ILE A 10 38.03 22.51 -4.47
CA ILE A 10 36.67 22.41 -5.02
C ILE A 10 35.82 21.76 -3.91
N SER A 11 35.26 22.58 -3.04
CA SER A 11 34.23 22.12 -2.10
C SER A 11 32.92 21.94 -2.86
N LEU A 12 32.57 20.69 -3.19
CA LEU A 12 31.19 20.35 -3.56
C LEU A 12 30.34 20.42 -2.30
N ALA A 13 29.76 21.60 -2.04
CA ALA A 13 28.62 21.70 -1.15
C ALA A 13 27.41 21.06 -1.85
N LEU A 14 27.16 19.78 -1.59
CA LEU A 14 25.82 19.23 -1.74
C LEU A 14 24.97 19.82 -0.60
N GLY A 15 24.55 21.07 -0.78
CA GLY A 15 23.48 21.64 0.00
C GLY A 15 22.22 20.85 -0.34
N SER A 16 21.85 19.90 0.51
CA SER A 16 20.48 19.43 0.54
C SER A 16 19.63 20.66 0.80
N VAL A 17 18.95 21.12 -0.26
CA VAL A 17 17.91 22.13 -0.13
C VAL A 17 16.84 21.47 0.73
N VAL A 18 16.89 21.72 2.04
CA VAL A 18 15.75 21.54 2.93
C VAL A 18 14.81 22.67 2.54
N GLU A 19 14.15 22.50 1.39
CA GLU A 19 13.04 23.35 1.05
C GLU A 19 12.00 23.08 2.13
N LYS A 20 11.73 24.09 2.95
CA LYS A 20 10.66 24.02 3.93
C LYS A 20 9.40 23.75 3.13
N ARG A 21 9.00 22.48 3.02
CA ARG A 21 7.74 22.08 2.40
C ARG A 21 6.68 22.89 3.12
N ALA A 22 6.10 23.86 2.42
CA ALA A 22 5.11 24.75 2.98
C ALA A 22 3.82 23.94 3.09
N CYS A 23 3.72 23.21 4.19
CA CYS A 23 2.53 22.49 4.57
C CYS A 23 1.38 23.46 4.74
N ALA A 24 0.19 23.05 4.32
CA ALA A 24 -1.04 23.79 4.61
C ALA A 24 -1.10 24.10 6.12
N GLY A 25 -1.40 25.35 6.48
CA GLY A 25 -1.42 25.80 7.87
C GLY A 25 -2.64 25.35 8.68
N ASN A 26 -3.25 24.20 8.35
CA ASN A 26 -4.49 23.69 8.94
C ASN A 26 -4.27 22.85 10.20
N ASN A 27 -5.37 22.51 10.88
CA ASN A 27 -5.32 21.75 12.13
C ASN A 27 -4.93 20.27 11.91
N CYS A 28 -5.25 19.69 10.75
CA CYS A 28 -4.77 18.37 10.34
C CYS A 28 -3.23 18.34 10.30
N ASN A 29 -2.58 19.25 9.55
CA ASN A 29 -1.12 19.32 9.50
C ASN A 29 -0.50 19.61 10.86
N ARG A 30 -1.15 20.42 11.70
CA ARG A 30 -0.61 20.68 13.05
C ARG A 30 -0.55 19.41 13.92
N GLN A 31 -1.48 18.47 13.75
CA GLN A 31 -1.45 17.19 14.45
C GLN A 31 -0.48 16.20 13.82
N VAL A 32 -0.42 16.16 12.49
CA VAL A 32 0.44 15.23 11.76
C VAL A 32 1.89 15.68 11.79
N THR A 33 2.20 16.91 11.39
CA THR A 33 3.58 17.40 11.22
C THR A 33 4.07 18.32 12.33
N GLY A 34 3.21 18.74 13.26
CA GLY A 34 3.56 19.71 14.31
C GLY A 34 4.61 19.21 15.29
N THR A 35 5.34 20.15 15.90
CA THR A 35 6.43 19.87 16.86
C THR A 35 6.09 20.29 18.29
N ARG A 36 4.82 20.53 18.59
CA ARG A 36 4.38 20.89 19.95
C ARG A 36 4.49 19.69 20.88
N GLU A 37 4.85 19.96 22.13
CA GLU A 37 4.75 19.01 23.25
C GLU A 37 3.36 18.37 23.35
N GLY A 38 3.34 17.11 23.78
CA GLY A 38 2.12 16.29 23.95
C GLY A 38 1.60 15.60 22.69
N LEU A 39 2.29 15.73 21.56
CA LEU A 39 2.01 14.92 20.37
C LEU A 39 2.81 13.61 20.40
N LEU A 40 2.32 12.58 19.70
CA LEU A 40 3.09 11.35 19.47
C LEU A 40 4.43 11.66 18.78
N PRO A 41 5.49 10.86 18.96
CA PRO A 41 6.76 11.07 18.29
C PRO A 41 6.60 11.21 16.77
N ILE A 42 7.37 12.12 16.15
CA ILE A 42 7.34 12.34 14.68
C ILE A 42 7.54 11.03 13.93
N THR A 43 8.45 10.18 14.39
CA THR A 43 8.74 8.86 13.78
C THR A 43 7.52 7.94 13.79
N SER A 44 6.73 7.94 14.87
CA SER A 44 5.48 7.17 14.94
C SER A 44 4.48 7.65 13.92
N ARG A 45 4.27 8.97 13.85
CA ARG A 45 3.28 9.55 12.93
C ARG A 45 3.70 9.41 11.47
N GLN A 46 5.01 9.47 11.18
CA GLN A 46 5.57 9.14 9.86
C GLN A 46 5.36 7.67 9.49
N ALA A 47 5.51 6.75 10.45
CA ALA A 47 5.20 5.34 10.24
C ALA A 47 3.70 5.13 9.96
N ASP A 48 2.82 5.80 10.70
CA ASP A 48 1.38 5.77 10.45
C ASP A 48 1.04 6.29 9.06
N CYS A 49 1.67 7.39 8.62
CA CYS A 49 1.52 7.89 7.26
C CYS A 49 2.01 6.92 6.20
N SER A 50 3.13 6.24 6.44
CA SER A 50 3.66 5.23 5.52
C SER A 50 2.73 4.02 5.41
N SER A 51 2.10 3.62 6.53
CA SER A 51 1.10 2.55 6.58
C SER A 51 -0.19 2.96 5.87
N PHE A 52 -0.68 4.17 6.14
CA PHE A 52 -1.91 4.69 5.55
C PHE A 52 -1.82 4.85 4.03
N LEU A 53 -0.68 5.30 3.53
CA LEU A 53 -0.43 5.48 2.10
C LEU A 53 -0.07 4.17 1.35
N LYS A 54 -0.12 3.03 2.04
CA LYS A 54 0.13 1.71 1.44
C LYS A 54 -1.18 1.06 0.97
N ALA A 55 -1.39 1.02 -0.34
CA ALA A 55 -2.45 0.22 -0.95
C ALA A 55 -2.04 -1.26 -0.98
N THR A 56 -2.99 -2.15 -0.71
CA THR A 56 -2.79 -3.60 -0.82
C THR A 56 -3.67 -4.16 -1.94
N VAL A 57 -3.04 -4.88 -2.85
CA VAL A 57 -3.68 -5.46 -4.02
C VAL A 57 -3.74 -6.97 -3.87
N THR A 58 -4.94 -7.54 -3.82
CA THR A 58 -5.17 -8.99 -3.76
C THR A 58 -5.53 -9.51 -5.15
N PRO A 59 -4.66 -10.31 -5.81
CA PRO A 59 -4.90 -10.81 -7.17
C PRO A 59 -6.14 -11.70 -7.28
N SER A 60 -6.67 -11.86 -8.49
CA SER A 60 -7.73 -12.84 -8.79
C SER A 60 -7.28 -14.27 -8.46
N PRO A 61 -8.17 -15.13 -7.94
CA PRO A 61 -7.81 -16.49 -7.57
C PRO A 61 -7.44 -17.36 -8.77
N THR A 62 -6.51 -18.30 -8.56
CA THR A 62 -6.30 -19.42 -9.49
C THR A 62 -7.32 -20.52 -9.21
N THR A 63 -7.94 -21.07 -10.25
CA THR A 63 -8.88 -22.20 -10.11
C THR A 63 -8.16 -23.53 -10.34
N VAL A 64 -8.30 -24.47 -9.41
CA VAL A 64 -7.83 -25.85 -9.51
C VAL A 64 -9.05 -26.76 -9.63
N THR A 65 -9.14 -27.53 -10.72
CA THR A 65 -10.22 -28.51 -10.91
C THR A 65 -9.75 -29.89 -10.49
N ILE A 66 -10.46 -30.51 -9.55
CA ILE A 66 -10.27 -31.88 -9.10
C ILE A 66 -11.38 -32.73 -9.69
N THR A 67 -11.02 -33.76 -10.44
CA THR A 67 -11.97 -34.74 -10.94
C THR A 67 -12.12 -35.90 -9.96
N VAL A 68 -13.36 -36.25 -9.58
CA VAL A 68 -13.68 -37.43 -8.76
C VAL A 68 -14.62 -38.35 -9.53
N THR A 69 -14.31 -39.65 -9.55
CA THR A 69 -15.19 -40.68 -10.15
C THR A 69 -16.26 -41.08 -9.13
N ALA A 70 -17.54 -40.89 -9.44
CA ALA A 70 -18.65 -41.34 -8.59
C ALA A 70 -19.78 -41.95 -9.42
N ALA A 71 -20.53 -42.88 -8.82
CA ALA A 71 -21.76 -43.48 -9.35
C ALA A 71 -22.78 -42.41 -9.82
N PRO A 72 -23.69 -42.71 -10.76
CA PRO A 72 -24.38 -41.70 -11.58
C PRO A 72 -25.14 -40.68 -10.75
N ALA A 73 -24.67 -39.43 -10.77
CA ALA A 73 -25.34 -38.28 -10.20
C ALA A 73 -25.33 -37.13 -11.21
N ARG A 74 -26.49 -36.49 -11.41
CA ARG A 74 -26.67 -35.40 -12.38
C ARG A 74 -25.77 -34.21 -12.03
N VAL A 75 -24.80 -33.91 -12.90
CA VAL A 75 -23.94 -32.73 -12.77
C VAL A 75 -24.71 -31.47 -13.19
N ARG A 76 -24.84 -30.49 -12.30
CA ARG A 76 -25.28 -29.14 -12.67
C ARG A 76 -24.04 -28.28 -12.96
N ARG A 77 -23.98 -27.66 -14.15
CA ARG A 77 -23.01 -26.59 -14.42
C ARG A 77 -23.38 -25.39 -13.56
N ASN A 78 -22.65 -25.19 -12.47
CA ASN A 78 -22.63 -23.88 -11.82
C ASN A 78 -21.87 -22.93 -12.75
N GLY A 79 -22.49 -21.83 -13.16
CA GLY A 79 -21.80 -20.78 -13.91
C GLY A 79 -20.72 -20.17 -13.02
N PHE A 80 -19.45 -20.37 -13.36
CA PHE A 80 -18.34 -19.73 -12.67
C PHE A 80 -18.31 -18.25 -13.06
N ILE A 81 -18.67 -17.37 -12.12
CA ILE A 81 -18.37 -15.94 -12.23
C ILE A 81 -16.90 -15.78 -11.81
N ALA A 82 -16.07 -15.20 -12.68
CA ALA A 82 -14.66 -14.97 -12.35
C ALA A 82 -14.55 -13.92 -11.23
N ASP A 83 -13.94 -14.32 -10.11
CA ASP A 83 -13.59 -13.38 -9.04
C ASP A 83 -12.53 -12.39 -9.52
N ARG A 84 -12.75 -11.11 -9.23
CA ARG A 84 -11.87 -10.01 -9.64
C ARG A 84 -10.86 -9.70 -8.54
N GLN A 85 -9.71 -9.17 -8.96
CA GLN A 85 -8.75 -8.54 -8.08
C GLN A 85 -9.40 -7.42 -7.26
N VAL A 86 -9.02 -7.32 -5.98
CA VAL A 86 -9.48 -6.27 -5.06
C VAL A 86 -8.29 -5.41 -4.65
N THR A 87 -8.50 -4.10 -4.56
CA THR A 87 -7.51 -3.16 -4.04
C THR A 87 -8.04 -2.50 -2.78
N ASP A 88 -7.36 -2.72 -1.67
CA ASP A 88 -7.69 -2.14 -0.37
C ASP A 88 -6.83 -0.89 -0.15
N LEU A 89 -7.51 0.24 0.06
CA LEU A 89 -6.89 1.51 0.45
C LEU A 89 -7.25 1.78 1.93
N PRO A 90 -6.26 2.03 2.80
CA PRO A 90 -6.55 2.47 4.15
C PRO A 90 -7.34 3.79 4.16
N THR A 91 -8.41 3.83 4.96
CA THR A 91 -9.25 5.03 5.15
C THR A 91 -9.38 5.43 6.62
N ALA A 92 -8.93 4.58 7.55
CA ALA A 92 -9.01 4.83 8.98
C ALA A 92 -7.95 5.87 9.41
N ILE A 93 -8.40 7.06 9.74
CA ILE A 93 -7.55 8.14 10.25
C ILE A 93 -7.18 7.81 11.71
N PRO A 94 -5.88 7.87 12.08
CA PRO A 94 -5.48 7.68 13.47
C PRO A 94 -6.13 8.69 14.41
N ALA A 95 -6.49 8.25 15.63
CA ALA A 95 -7.21 9.09 16.60
C ALA A 95 -6.50 10.42 16.94
N TYR A 96 -5.17 10.45 16.89
CA TYR A 96 -4.40 11.68 17.15
C TYR A 96 -4.53 12.73 16.05
N ALA A 97 -4.99 12.35 14.85
CA ALA A 97 -5.18 13.21 13.69
C ALA A 97 -6.66 13.58 13.53
N SER A 98 -7.35 13.77 14.66
CA SER A 98 -8.79 14.01 14.76
C SER A 98 -9.32 15.26 14.04
N SER A 99 -8.45 16.18 13.62
CA SER A 99 -8.85 17.35 12.81
C SER A 99 -8.53 17.19 11.33
N CYS A 100 -8.25 15.98 10.87
CA CYS A 100 -8.33 15.64 9.46
C CYS A 100 -9.74 15.15 9.18
N ASP A 101 -10.45 15.81 8.28
CA ASP A 101 -11.87 15.55 8.01
C ASP A 101 -12.06 14.23 7.24
N ASP A 102 -11.09 13.87 6.40
CA ASP A 102 -11.13 12.65 5.60
C ASP A 102 -9.73 12.08 5.27
N ALA A 103 -9.75 10.92 4.60
CA ALA A 103 -8.57 10.21 4.16
C ALA A 103 -7.69 11.03 3.20
N ALA A 104 -8.27 11.91 2.39
CA ALA A 104 -7.53 12.73 1.44
C ALA A 104 -6.79 13.86 2.16
N GLU A 105 -7.41 14.48 3.17
CA GLU A 105 -6.75 15.49 3.99
C GLU A 105 -5.58 14.87 4.78
N TYR A 106 -5.80 13.70 5.40
CA TYR A 106 -4.72 12.98 6.08
C TYR A 106 -3.58 12.59 5.11
N SER A 107 -3.91 12.11 3.91
CA SER A 107 -2.92 11.81 2.85
C SER A 107 -2.12 13.04 2.42
N SER A 108 -2.76 14.21 2.33
CA SER A 108 -2.10 15.47 2.03
C SER A 108 -1.09 15.84 3.14
N ALA A 109 -1.48 15.65 4.40
CA ALA A 109 -0.60 15.86 5.53
C ALA A 109 0.60 14.90 5.56
N CYS A 110 0.41 13.65 5.13
CA CYS A 110 1.50 12.69 4.95
C CYS A 110 2.46 13.10 3.82
N SER A 111 1.91 13.59 2.70
CA SER A 111 2.69 14.08 1.54
C SER A 111 3.59 15.26 1.91
N CYS A 112 3.25 15.96 2.99
CA CYS A 112 4.03 17.04 3.56
C CYS A 112 5.39 16.62 4.11
N TRP A 113 5.53 15.36 4.55
CA TRP A 113 6.83 14.75 4.84
C TRP A 113 7.56 14.22 3.60
N GLY A 114 6.94 14.30 2.43
CA GLY A 114 7.44 13.66 1.21
C GLY A 114 7.19 12.15 1.15
N ILE A 115 6.33 11.62 2.02
CA ILE A 115 5.88 10.23 1.95
C ILE A 115 4.89 10.11 0.80
N THR A 116 5.12 9.18 -0.10
CA THR A 116 4.28 8.94 -1.28
C THR A 116 3.51 7.64 -1.17
N ALA A 117 2.38 7.56 -1.87
CA ALA A 117 1.62 6.32 -1.98
C ALA A 117 2.47 5.18 -2.57
N VAL A 118 2.30 3.99 -2.00
CA VAL A 118 2.95 2.76 -2.45
C VAL A 118 1.93 1.64 -2.56
N THR A 119 2.18 0.71 -3.48
CA THR A 119 1.30 -0.44 -3.70
C THR A 119 2.04 -1.73 -3.36
N SER A 120 1.37 -2.63 -2.64
CA SER A 120 1.88 -3.96 -2.29
C SER A 120 0.93 -5.02 -2.79
N THR A 121 1.46 -6.06 -3.45
CA THR A 121 0.66 -7.19 -3.91
C THR A 121 0.65 -8.29 -2.85
N ALA A 122 -0.54 -8.73 -2.44
CA ALA A 122 -0.73 -9.86 -1.54
C ALA A 122 -0.59 -11.21 -2.30
N PRO A 123 -0.43 -12.34 -1.60
CA PRO A 123 -0.42 -13.66 -2.24
C PRO A 123 -1.69 -13.91 -3.06
N GLN A 124 -1.53 -14.59 -4.19
CA GLN A 124 -2.67 -14.98 -5.01
C GLN A 124 -3.45 -16.11 -4.33
N PRO A 125 -4.78 -16.00 -4.18
CA PRO A 125 -5.61 -17.06 -3.62
C PRO A 125 -5.77 -18.23 -4.59
N THR A 126 -6.07 -19.42 -4.06
CA THR A 126 -6.38 -20.62 -4.83
C THR A 126 -7.78 -21.10 -4.48
N VAL A 127 -8.61 -21.33 -5.50
CA VAL A 127 -9.97 -21.87 -5.37
C VAL A 127 -9.97 -23.28 -5.94
N THR A 128 -10.45 -24.24 -5.14
CA THR A 128 -10.56 -25.64 -5.56
C THR A 128 -12.01 -25.95 -5.97
N VAL A 129 -12.16 -26.50 -7.17
CA VAL A 129 -13.43 -26.91 -7.75
C VAL A 129 -13.42 -28.42 -7.92
N THR A 130 -14.41 -29.12 -7.38
CA THR A 130 -14.57 -30.56 -7.60
C THR A 130 -15.56 -30.80 -8.74
N SER A 131 -15.12 -31.51 -9.77
CA SER A 131 -15.93 -32.00 -10.88
C SER A 131 -16.09 -33.52 -10.78
N THR A 132 -17.28 -34.03 -11.08
CA THR A 132 -17.53 -35.48 -11.16
C THR A 132 -17.65 -35.87 -12.63
N ILE A 133 -16.80 -36.79 -13.11
CA ILE A 133 -16.91 -37.35 -14.47
C ILE A 133 -17.61 -38.70 -14.37
N ASP A 134 -18.71 -38.84 -15.10
CA ASP A 134 -19.43 -40.09 -15.33
C ASP A 134 -18.88 -40.70 -16.63
N TYR A 135 -18.20 -41.85 -16.53
CA TYR A 135 -17.80 -42.65 -17.68
C TYR A 135 -18.94 -43.63 -17.99
N CYS A 136 -20.04 -43.12 -18.53
CA CYS A 136 -20.96 -43.91 -19.33
C CYS A 136 -21.00 -43.25 -20.73
N GLU A 137 -21.09 -44.05 -21.79
CA GLU A 137 -20.93 -43.71 -23.22
C GLU A 137 -19.42 -43.71 -23.63
N ASP A 138 -18.82 -44.73 -24.25
CA ASP A 138 -19.26 -45.54 -25.39
C ASP A 138 -18.77 -47.03 -25.28
N LEU A 139 -19.70 -47.99 -25.24
CA LEU A 139 -19.49 -49.42 -25.55
C LEU A 139 -20.57 -49.89 -26.52
#